data_AF-A0A165CS16-F1
#
_entry.id   AF-A0A165CS16-F1
#
_cell.length_a   1.000
_cell.length_b   1.000
_cell.length_c   1.000
_cell.angle_alpha   90.00
_cell.angle_beta   90.00
_cell.angle_gamma   90.00
#
_symmetry.space_group_name_H-M   'P 1'
#
loop_
_entity.id
_entity.type
_entity.pdbx_description
1 polymer ?
#
loop_
_entity_poly.entity_id
_entity_poly.type
_entity_poly.pdbx_seq_one_letter_code
_entity_poly.pdbx_strand_id
1 'polypeptide(L)'
;RDVEKVDRQDDRAAARLLSSDVLEYHLGRYPHRHGVALYLFFMGELFDAWQNRRLTHAVRILMVLRCRYFLTVWRQHIVSHPDHSLHRNFISRESYDIFITLCDSLVSLILVYRELYADYPLLPWLHSTESVEHIFGVLRQLKADFTFWDFLTLVPKLSSILGGTFITLSEEERANRTAAGYWHTYLDSRDIDLEALVTWPSDELLDRLTDRAFADVVPIMELVGIDATAML
;
A
#
# COMPACT_ATOMS: atom_id res chain seq x y z
N ARG A 1 -2.42 9.27 -20.97
CA ARG A 1 -3.79 8.99 -20.47
C ARG A 1 -3.91 9.41 -19.01
N ASP A 2 -2.96 9.02 -18.18
CA ASP A 2 -2.91 9.35 -16.74
C ASP A 2 -2.74 10.85 -16.42
N VAL A 3 -2.38 11.67 -17.40
CA VAL A 3 -2.15 13.13 -17.26
C VAL A 3 -3.17 13.98 -18.04
N GLU A 4 -3.80 13.42 -19.07
CA GLU A 4 -4.75 14.12 -19.94
C GLU A 4 -6.11 13.41 -19.87
N LYS A 5 -7.15 14.11 -19.38
CA LYS A 5 -8.44 13.53 -18.94
C LYS A 5 -8.27 12.51 -17.80
N VAL A 6 -7.57 12.95 -16.75
CA VAL A 6 -7.25 12.15 -15.57
C VAL A 6 -8.52 11.61 -14.94
N ASP A 7 -8.65 10.28 -14.95
CA ASP A 7 -9.55 9.60 -14.06
C ASP A 7 -8.93 9.64 -12.65
N ARG A 8 -9.49 10.46 -11.77
CA ARG A 8 -9.00 10.62 -10.39
C ARG A 8 -9.30 9.39 -9.52
N GLN A 9 -10.07 8.42 -10.04
CA GLN A 9 -10.39 7.16 -9.38
C GLN A 9 -9.56 5.98 -9.91
N ASP A 10 -8.68 6.19 -10.91
CA ASP A 10 -7.76 5.14 -11.39
C ASP A 10 -6.60 4.94 -10.39
N ASP A 11 -6.83 4.07 -9.41
CA ASP A 11 -5.86 3.63 -8.42
C ASP A 11 -4.58 3.03 -9.05
N ARG A 12 -4.67 2.44 -10.24
CA ARG A 12 -3.51 1.88 -10.94
C ARG A 12 -2.57 2.96 -11.45
N ALA A 13 -3.06 4.14 -11.79
CA ALA A 13 -2.20 5.26 -12.13
C ALA A 13 -1.34 5.65 -10.91
N ALA A 14 -1.94 5.64 -9.71
CA ALA A 14 -1.21 5.87 -8.46
C ALA A 14 -0.23 4.73 -8.15
N ALA A 15 -0.63 3.46 -8.35
CA ALA A 15 0.26 2.31 -8.16
C ALA A 15 1.48 2.34 -9.10
N ARG A 16 1.28 2.70 -10.37
CA ARG A 16 2.39 2.90 -11.33
C ARG A 16 3.32 4.01 -10.89
N LEU A 17 2.79 5.14 -10.40
CA LEU A 17 3.59 6.28 -9.95
C LEU A 17 4.54 5.91 -8.81
N LEU A 18 4.10 5.02 -7.90
CA LEU A 18 4.86 4.60 -6.72
C LEU A 18 5.65 3.30 -6.93
N SER A 19 5.78 2.86 -8.19
CA SER A 19 6.55 1.67 -8.54
C SER A 19 8.06 1.89 -8.51
N SER A 20 8.80 0.79 -8.39
CA SER A 20 10.26 0.77 -8.53
C SER A 20 10.74 1.38 -9.84
N ASP A 21 10.02 1.13 -10.93
CA ASP A 21 10.40 1.59 -12.28
C ASP A 21 10.35 3.11 -12.38
N VAL A 22 9.35 3.74 -11.76
CA VAL A 22 9.24 5.20 -11.72
C VAL A 22 10.30 5.80 -10.81
N LEU A 23 10.61 5.17 -9.68
CA LEU A 23 11.71 5.60 -8.82
C LEU A 23 13.05 5.53 -9.55
N GLU A 24 13.34 4.43 -10.23
CA GLU A 24 14.56 4.24 -11.02
C GLU A 24 14.65 5.29 -12.13
N TYR A 25 13.57 5.50 -12.88
CA TYR A 25 13.49 6.54 -13.89
C TYR A 25 13.76 7.94 -13.30
N HIS A 26 13.17 8.27 -12.15
CA HIS A 26 13.34 9.56 -11.50
C HIS A 26 14.78 9.76 -11.02
N LEU A 27 15.40 8.73 -10.44
CA LEU A 27 16.81 8.76 -10.03
C LEU A 27 17.76 8.95 -11.21
N GLY A 28 17.49 8.30 -12.35
CA GLY A 28 18.29 8.47 -13.57
C GLY A 28 18.10 9.83 -14.25
N ARG A 29 16.86 10.33 -14.32
CA ARG A 29 16.51 11.53 -15.08
C ARG A 29 16.65 12.83 -14.29
N TYR A 30 16.40 12.78 -12.99
CA TYR A 30 16.37 13.93 -12.07
C TYR A 30 17.15 13.67 -10.77
N PRO A 31 18.45 13.32 -10.84
CA PRO A 31 19.23 12.89 -9.68
C PRO A 31 19.33 13.96 -8.58
N HIS A 32 19.18 15.25 -8.91
CA HIS A 32 19.22 16.35 -7.94
C HIS A 32 17.92 16.51 -7.11
N ARG A 33 16.84 15.80 -7.47
CA ARG A 33 15.52 15.92 -6.82
C ARG A 33 15.34 14.84 -5.75
N HIS A 34 16.26 14.80 -4.80
CA HIS A 34 16.30 13.79 -3.74
C HIS A 34 15.02 13.73 -2.92
N GLY A 35 14.43 14.87 -2.54
CA GLY A 35 13.19 14.88 -1.74
C GLY A 35 12.01 14.15 -2.41
N VAL A 36 11.87 14.27 -3.74
CA VAL A 36 10.84 13.53 -4.48
C VAL A 36 11.18 12.05 -4.55
N ALA A 37 12.47 11.70 -4.74
CA ALA A 37 12.90 10.30 -4.76
C ALA A 37 12.62 9.62 -3.40
N LEU A 38 12.92 10.29 -2.29
CA LEU A 38 12.63 9.79 -0.95
C LEU A 38 11.12 9.59 -0.73
N TYR A 39 10.31 10.56 -1.14
CA TYR A 39 8.86 10.44 -1.05
C TYR A 39 8.35 9.23 -1.84
N LEU A 40 8.77 9.07 -3.10
CA LEU A 40 8.38 7.92 -3.94
C LEU A 40 8.82 6.60 -3.31
N PHE A 41 10.04 6.55 -2.76
CA PHE A 41 10.58 5.36 -2.09
C PHE A 41 9.76 4.95 -0.86
N PHE A 42 9.61 5.83 0.13
CA PHE A 42 8.93 5.48 1.38
C PHE A 42 7.42 5.25 1.18
N MET A 43 6.79 6.00 0.28
CA MET A 43 5.38 5.78 -0.04
C MET A 43 5.18 4.48 -0.81
N GLY A 44 6.04 4.18 -1.80
CA GLY A 44 6.02 2.90 -2.51
C GLY A 44 6.21 1.73 -1.56
N GLU A 45 7.19 1.79 -0.66
CA GLU A 45 7.41 0.77 0.37
C GLU A 45 6.19 0.58 1.28
N LEU A 46 5.51 1.66 1.68
CA LEU A 46 4.29 1.56 2.50
C LEU A 46 3.20 0.76 1.78
N PHE A 47 2.95 1.04 0.50
CA PHE A 47 1.92 0.32 -0.25
C PHE A 47 2.32 -1.13 -0.54
N ASP A 48 3.59 -1.38 -0.85
CA ASP A 48 4.11 -2.75 -1.01
C ASP A 48 3.99 -3.56 0.28
N ALA A 49 4.23 -2.95 1.46
CA ALA A 49 4.07 -3.62 2.74
C ALA A 49 2.63 -4.12 2.98
N TRP A 50 1.62 -3.51 2.36
CA TRP A 50 0.23 -3.97 2.40
C TRP A 50 -0.11 -4.92 1.24
N GLN A 51 0.34 -4.63 0.02
CA GLN A 51 -0.18 -5.28 -1.20
C GLN A 51 0.70 -6.41 -1.73
N ASN A 52 2.01 -6.36 -1.50
CA ASN A 52 2.94 -7.35 -2.03
C ASN A 52 2.76 -8.69 -1.31
N ARG A 53 2.55 -9.77 -2.06
CA ARG A 53 2.20 -11.09 -1.52
C ARG A 53 3.37 -11.98 -1.16
N ARG A 54 4.59 -11.54 -1.54
CA ARG A 54 5.83 -12.29 -1.36
C ARG A 54 6.61 -11.85 -0.11
N LEU A 55 6.14 -10.82 0.59
CA LEU A 55 6.82 -10.27 1.77
C LEU A 55 6.44 -11.02 3.05
N THR A 56 7.46 -11.32 3.85
CA THR A 56 7.30 -11.83 5.22
C THR A 56 6.86 -10.71 6.17
N HIS A 57 6.34 -11.07 7.35
CA HIS A 57 5.93 -10.10 8.37
C HIS A 57 7.08 -9.21 8.83
N ALA A 58 8.29 -9.76 8.98
CA ALA A 58 9.47 -8.99 9.38
C ALA A 58 9.82 -7.88 8.36
N VAL A 59 9.74 -8.19 7.06
CA VAL A 59 10.00 -7.21 6.00
C VAL A 59 8.92 -6.13 5.97
N ARG A 60 7.64 -6.52 6.13
CA ARG A 60 6.53 -5.56 6.22
C ARG A 60 6.71 -4.58 7.37
N ILE A 61 7.05 -5.09 8.56
CA ILE A 61 7.31 -4.27 9.76
C ILE A 61 8.44 -3.28 9.49
N LEU A 62 9.55 -3.74 8.92
CA LEU A 62 10.68 -2.86 8.60
C LEU A 62 10.26 -1.72 7.65
N MET A 63 9.53 -2.04 6.58
CA MET A 63 9.07 -1.07 5.59
C MET A 63 8.13 -0.02 6.21
N VAL A 64 7.14 -0.45 6.99
CA VAL A 64 6.19 0.50 7.62
C VAL A 64 6.84 1.34 8.72
N LEU A 65 7.76 0.77 9.49
CA LEU A 65 8.49 1.55 10.51
C LEU A 65 9.40 2.59 9.86
N ARG A 66 10.10 2.25 8.77
CA ARG A 66 10.88 3.22 7.98
C ARG A 66 10.01 4.36 7.47
N CYS A 67 8.86 4.04 6.86
CA CYS A 67 7.93 5.06 6.38
C CYS A 67 7.39 5.93 7.52
N ARG A 68 7.05 5.32 8.66
CA ARG A 68 6.59 6.04 9.86
C ARG A 68 7.64 7.02 10.38
N TYR A 69 8.91 6.59 10.50
CA TYR A 69 10.01 7.46 10.92
C TYR A 69 10.25 8.58 9.91
N PHE A 70 10.27 8.28 8.62
CA PHE A 70 10.38 9.28 7.56
C PHE A 70 9.30 10.36 7.66
N LEU A 71 8.03 9.96 7.75
CA LEU A 71 6.89 10.89 7.86
C LEU A 71 6.99 11.74 9.13
N THR A 72 7.42 11.15 10.24
CA THR A 72 7.59 11.85 11.53
C THR A 72 8.71 12.88 11.44
N VAL A 73 9.90 12.49 10.97
CA VAL A 73 11.05 13.39 10.80
C VAL A 73 10.70 14.52 9.84
N TRP A 74 10.11 14.20 8.68
CA TRP A 74 9.72 15.22 7.71
C TRP A 74 8.73 16.22 8.31
N ARG A 75 7.72 15.74 9.04
CA ARG A 75 6.76 16.62 9.73
C ARG A 75 7.45 17.52 10.74
N GLN A 76 8.33 16.98 11.58
CA GLN A 76 9.04 17.76 12.60
C GLN A 76 9.97 18.79 11.98
N HIS A 77 10.69 18.44 10.92
CA HIS A 77 11.52 19.38 10.17
C HIS A 77 10.71 20.59 9.67
N ILE A 78 9.49 20.37 9.16
CA ILE A 78 8.60 21.46 8.73
C ILE A 78 8.13 22.30 9.92
N VAL A 79 7.83 21.69 11.07
CA VAL A 79 7.41 22.40 12.29
C VAL A 79 8.54 23.25 12.88
N SER A 80 9.77 22.75 12.85
CA SER A 80 10.94 23.44 13.41
C SER A 80 11.44 24.58 12.53
N HIS A 81 11.04 24.64 11.26
CA HIS A 81 11.50 25.68 10.33
C HIS A 81 10.66 26.96 10.48
N PRO A 82 11.26 28.13 10.76
CA PRO A 82 10.53 29.36 11.12
C PRO A 82 9.58 29.87 10.01
N ASP A 83 9.94 29.64 8.75
CA ASP A 83 9.19 30.12 7.59
C ASP A 83 8.22 29.10 6.99
N HIS A 84 8.15 27.88 7.53
CA HIS A 84 7.30 26.83 6.99
C HIS A 84 6.01 26.66 7.81
N SER A 85 5.00 26.11 7.14
CA SER A 85 3.75 25.72 7.78
C SER A 85 3.29 24.37 7.24
N LEU A 86 2.72 23.54 8.10
CA LEU A 86 2.21 22.22 7.70
C LEU A 86 1.16 22.32 6.59
N HIS A 87 0.32 23.36 6.59
CA HIS A 87 -0.71 23.54 5.57
C HIS A 87 -0.15 23.84 4.17
N ARG A 88 1.06 24.42 4.05
CA ARG A 88 1.63 24.84 2.75
C ARG A 88 2.81 23.99 2.30
N ASN A 89 3.56 23.42 3.24
CA ASN A 89 4.86 22.80 2.98
C ASN A 89 4.90 21.31 3.31
N PHE A 90 3.76 20.73 3.69
CA PHE A 90 3.63 19.32 4.03
C PHE A 90 2.42 18.72 3.31
N ILE A 91 2.33 17.39 3.29
CA ILE A 91 1.12 16.70 2.85
C ILE A 91 -0.09 17.12 3.69
N SER A 92 -1.30 16.92 3.15
CA SER A 92 -2.52 17.25 3.88
C SER A 92 -2.55 16.52 5.23
N ARG A 93 -3.20 17.14 6.22
CA ARG A 93 -3.36 16.54 7.54
C ARG A 93 -3.99 15.16 7.45
N GLU A 94 -5.03 15.03 6.63
CA GLU A 94 -5.76 13.78 6.41
C GLU A 94 -4.84 12.71 5.81
N SER A 95 -4.00 13.09 4.83
CA SER A 95 -3.05 12.16 4.22
C SER A 95 -2.03 11.66 5.24
N TYR A 96 -1.48 12.57 6.05
CA TYR A 96 -0.55 12.21 7.13
C TYR A 96 -1.20 11.27 8.15
N ASP A 97 -2.39 11.62 8.64
CA ASP A 97 -3.13 10.81 9.63
C ASP A 97 -3.43 9.42 9.06
N ILE A 98 -3.79 9.31 7.77
CA ILE A 98 -4.01 8.04 7.07
C ILE A 98 -2.70 7.23 6.99
N PHE A 99 -1.59 7.84 6.55
CA PHE A 99 -0.34 7.10 6.37
C PHE A 99 0.27 6.62 7.69
N ILE A 100 0.19 7.43 8.75
CA ILE A 100 0.57 6.98 10.10
C ILE A 100 -0.33 5.83 10.56
N THR A 101 -1.65 5.94 10.35
CA THR A 101 -2.58 4.86 10.66
C THR A 101 -2.25 3.58 9.89
N LEU A 102 -1.90 3.66 8.60
CA LEU A 102 -1.49 2.50 7.81
C LEU A 102 -0.21 1.85 8.33
N CYS A 103 0.74 2.64 8.83
CA CYS A 103 1.95 2.10 9.43
C CYS A 103 1.65 1.38 10.76
N ASP A 104 0.96 2.07 11.67
CA ASP A 104 0.67 1.56 13.02
C ASP A 104 -0.30 0.37 13.00
N SER A 105 -1.30 0.41 12.12
CA SER A 105 -2.29 -0.66 12.00
C SER A 105 -1.72 -1.94 11.42
N LEU A 106 -0.74 -1.89 10.49
CA LEU A 106 -0.13 -3.12 9.97
C LEU A 106 0.67 -3.84 11.05
N VAL A 107 1.47 -3.10 11.82
CA VAL A 107 2.21 -3.67 12.96
C VAL A 107 1.23 -4.24 13.98
N SER A 108 0.20 -3.46 14.34
CA SER A 108 -0.83 -3.90 15.29
C SER A 108 -1.54 -5.18 14.81
N LEU A 109 -1.86 -5.27 13.53
CA LEU A 109 -2.52 -6.43 12.95
C LEU A 109 -1.63 -7.68 13.01
N ILE A 110 -0.33 -7.54 12.74
CA ILE A 110 0.64 -8.63 12.88
C ILE A 110 0.71 -9.11 14.33
N LEU A 111 0.74 -8.20 15.30
CA LEU A 111 0.77 -8.54 16.73
C LEU A 111 -0.53 -9.24 17.18
N VAL A 112 -1.68 -8.72 16.76
CA VAL A 112 -3.00 -9.30 17.08
C VAL A 112 -3.14 -10.71 16.50
N TYR A 113 -2.70 -10.94 15.26
CA TYR A 113 -2.72 -12.28 14.68
C TYR A 113 -1.76 -13.23 15.40
N ARG A 114 -0.54 -12.77 15.71
CA ARG A 114 0.43 -13.55 16.50
C ARG A 114 -0.16 -14.04 17.83
N GLU A 115 -0.95 -13.20 18.50
CA GLU A 115 -1.49 -13.50 19.83
C GLU A 115 -2.81 -14.27 19.80
N LEU A 116 -3.73 -13.92 18.90
CA LEU A 116 -5.10 -14.44 18.90
C LEU A 116 -5.39 -15.47 17.80
N TYR A 117 -4.62 -15.45 16.71
CA TYR A 117 -4.87 -16.22 15.50
C TYR A 117 -3.59 -16.83 14.92
N ALA A 118 -2.70 -17.32 15.79
CA ALA A 118 -1.35 -17.73 15.41
C ALA A 118 -1.30 -18.81 14.32
N ASP A 119 -2.34 -19.64 14.20
CA ASP A 119 -2.44 -20.71 13.22
C ASP A 119 -3.00 -20.24 11.84
N TYR A 120 -3.42 -18.97 11.72
CA TYR A 120 -4.03 -18.43 10.51
C TYR A 120 -3.07 -17.46 9.80
N PRO A 121 -2.85 -17.61 8.48
CA PRO A 121 -1.99 -16.70 7.75
C PRO A 121 -2.62 -15.31 7.72
N LEU A 122 -1.83 -14.29 8.05
CA LEU A 122 -2.23 -12.91 7.81
C LEU A 122 -2.02 -12.56 6.33
N LEU A 123 -3.10 -12.10 5.68
CA LEU A 123 -3.14 -11.69 4.28
C LEU A 123 -3.48 -10.18 4.21
N PRO A 124 -2.50 -9.26 4.37
CA PRO A 124 -2.79 -7.82 4.54
C PRO A 124 -3.60 -7.21 3.39
N TRP A 125 -3.38 -7.66 2.15
CA TRP A 125 -4.11 -7.19 0.97
C TRP A 125 -5.61 -7.57 0.98
N LEU A 126 -6.04 -8.49 1.84
CA LEU A 126 -7.46 -8.82 2.01
C LEU A 126 -8.16 -7.94 3.06
N HIS A 127 -7.42 -7.08 3.77
CA HIS A 127 -7.98 -6.12 4.74
C HIS A 127 -8.38 -4.78 4.11
N SER A 128 -8.54 -4.72 2.79
CA SER A 128 -8.99 -3.55 2.04
C SER A 128 -10.48 -3.62 1.65
N THR A 129 -11.04 -2.50 1.17
CA THR A 129 -12.39 -2.43 0.60
C THR A 129 -12.45 -2.77 -0.89
N GLU A 130 -11.32 -3.05 -1.55
CA GLU A 130 -11.27 -3.23 -3.00
C GLU A 130 -12.08 -4.47 -3.45
N SER A 131 -12.21 -5.50 -2.60
CA SER A 131 -13.12 -6.63 -2.85
C SER A 131 -14.60 -6.19 -2.97
N VAL A 132 -15.01 -5.20 -2.19
CA VAL A 132 -16.36 -4.62 -2.20
C VAL A 132 -16.56 -3.75 -3.44
N GLU A 133 -15.55 -2.95 -3.79
CA GLU A 133 -15.56 -2.16 -5.03
C GLU A 133 -15.68 -3.05 -6.26
N HIS A 134 -14.99 -4.19 -6.25
CA HIS A 134 -15.08 -5.18 -7.30
C HIS A 134 -16.50 -5.78 -7.42
N ILE A 135 -17.13 -6.15 -6.29
CA ILE A 135 -18.53 -6.60 -6.27
C ILE A 135 -19.43 -5.54 -6.93
N PHE A 136 -19.25 -4.26 -6.58
CA PHE A 136 -20.02 -3.18 -7.20
C PHE A 136 -19.69 -2.98 -8.68
N GLY A 137 -18.44 -3.18 -9.10
CA GLY A 137 -18.04 -3.16 -10.51
C GLY A 137 -18.78 -4.22 -11.32
N VAL A 138 -18.80 -5.47 -10.85
CA VAL A 138 -19.55 -6.56 -11.50
C VAL A 138 -21.06 -6.29 -11.50
N LEU A 139 -21.61 -5.76 -10.41
CA LEU A 139 -23.02 -5.38 -10.37
C LEU A 139 -23.37 -4.31 -11.41
N ARG A 140 -22.52 -3.29 -11.58
CA ARG A 140 -22.73 -2.24 -12.59
C ARG A 140 -22.66 -2.78 -14.03
N GLN A 141 -21.89 -3.85 -14.27
CA GLN A 141 -21.91 -4.56 -15.56
C GLN A 141 -23.24 -5.30 -15.80
N LEU A 142 -23.89 -5.79 -14.74
CA LEU A 142 -25.19 -6.44 -14.83
C LEU A 142 -26.34 -5.44 -14.95
N LYS A 143 -26.28 -4.36 -14.17
CA LYS A 143 -27.24 -3.26 -14.16
C LYS A 143 -26.55 -2.01 -13.62
N ALA A 144 -26.36 -1.00 -14.48
CA ALA A 144 -25.61 0.22 -14.13
C ALA A 144 -26.19 0.96 -12.91
N ASP A 145 -27.50 1.24 -12.94
CA ASP A 145 -28.23 1.92 -11.85
C ASP A 145 -29.09 0.90 -11.09
N PHE A 146 -28.45 0.02 -10.33
CA PHE A 146 -29.14 -1.00 -9.54
C PHE A 146 -29.67 -0.43 -8.21
N THR A 147 -30.87 -0.85 -7.83
CA THR A 147 -31.46 -0.59 -6.51
C THR A 147 -31.03 -1.67 -5.50
N PHE A 148 -31.34 -1.47 -4.21
CA PHE A 148 -31.09 -2.52 -3.21
C PHE A 148 -31.85 -3.82 -3.50
N TRP A 149 -33.06 -3.74 -4.07
CA TRP A 149 -33.80 -4.92 -4.50
C TRP A 149 -33.10 -5.66 -5.66
N ASP A 150 -32.56 -4.89 -6.61
CA ASP A 150 -31.75 -5.46 -7.70
C ASP A 150 -30.50 -6.15 -7.14
N PHE A 151 -29.83 -5.56 -6.15
CA PHE A 151 -28.69 -6.20 -5.49
C PHE A 151 -29.07 -7.57 -4.93
N LEU A 152 -30.12 -7.65 -4.11
CA LEU A 152 -30.56 -8.90 -3.48
C LEU A 152 -30.94 -9.97 -4.50
N THR A 153 -31.63 -9.57 -5.57
CA THR A 153 -32.06 -10.49 -6.63
C THR A 153 -30.90 -10.94 -7.53
N LEU A 154 -29.86 -10.11 -7.68
CA LEU A 154 -28.67 -10.43 -8.47
C LEU A 154 -27.61 -11.23 -7.70
N VAL A 155 -27.73 -11.41 -6.37
CA VAL A 155 -26.75 -12.17 -5.56
C VAL A 155 -26.42 -13.55 -6.16
N PRO A 156 -27.37 -14.40 -6.57
CA PRO A 156 -27.03 -15.72 -7.14
C PRO A 156 -26.22 -15.60 -8.43
N LYS A 157 -26.52 -14.61 -9.27
CA LYS A 157 -25.82 -14.35 -10.52
C LYS A 157 -24.43 -13.78 -10.26
N LEU A 158 -24.31 -12.87 -9.29
CA LEU A 158 -23.05 -12.33 -8.80
C LEU A 158 -22.14 -13.47 -8.33
N SER A 159 -22.62 -14.36 -7.47
CA SER A 159 -21.86 -15.51 -6.97
C SER A 159 -21.41 -16.44 -8.09
N SER A 160 -22.25 -16.66 -9.11
CA SER A 160 -21.88 -17.47 -10.28
C SER A 160 -20.80 -16.79 -11.14
N ILE A 161 -20.89 -15.49 -11.38
CA ILE A 161 -19.88 -14.74 -12.14
C ILE A 161 -18.57 -14.66 -11.36
N LEU A 162 -18.63 -14.33 -10.07
CA LEU A 162 -17.49 -14.36 -9.17
C LEU A 162 -16.98 -15.77 -8.89
N GLY A 163 -17.69 -16.84 -9.27
CA GLY A 163 -17.17 -18.21 -9.23
C GLY A 163 -16.53 -18.62 -10.56
N GLY A 164 -17.17 -18.29 -11.68
CA GLY A 164 -16.79 -18.71 -13.03
C GLY A 164 -15.68 -17.87 -13.67
N THR A 165 -15.59 -16.57 -13.36
CA THR A 165 -14.57 -15.66 -13.93
C THR A 165 -13.14 -16.03 -13.49
N PHE A 166 -12.99 -16.87 -12.45
CA PHE A 166 -11.69 -17.25 -11.91
C PHE A 166 -11.03 -18.46 -12.58
N ILE A 167 -11.80 -19.32 -13.25
CA ILE A 167 -11.27 -20.59 -13.79
C ILE A 167 -10.91 -20.45 -15.29
N THR A 168 -11.53 -19.53 -16.03
CA THR A 168 -11.58 -19.59 -17.50
C THR A 168 -10.97 -18.43 -18.28
N LEU A 169 -10.44 -17.38 -17.64
CA LEU A 169 -9.86 -16.25 -18.41
C LEU A 169 -8.46 -16.57 -18.93
N SER A 170 -8.28 -16.45 -20.25
CA SER A 170 -6.98 -16.52 -20.93
C SER A 170 -6.06 -15.34 -20.54
N GLU A 171 -4.75 -15.48 -20.74
CA GLU A 171 -3.77 -14.41 -20.46
C GLU A 171 -4.07 -13.10 -21.22
N GLU A 172 -4.58 -13.23 -22.45
CA GLU A 172 -4.89 -12.09 -23.32
C GLU A 172 -6.14 -11.33 -22.85
N GLU A 173 -7.17 -12.05 -22.37
CA GLU A 173 -8.36 -11.45 -21.77
C GLU A 173 -8.06 -10.81 -20.41
N ARG A 174 -7.12 -11.39 -19.64
CA ARG A 174 -6.59 -10.77 -18.41
C ARG A 174 -5.89 -9.46 -18.73
N ALA A 175 -5.04 -9.41 -19.76
CA ALA A 175 -4.33 -8.20 -20.16
C ALA A 175 -5.29 -7.08 -20.64
N ASN A 176 -6.32 -7.41 -21.40
CA ASN A 176 -7.30 -6.43 -21.87
C ASN A 176 -8.22 -5.90 -20.74
N ARG A 177 -8.64 -6.76 -19.80
CA ARG A 177 -9.34 -6.31 -18.58
C ARG A 177 -8.41 -5.52 -17.64
N THR A 178 -7.11 -5.83 -17.68
CA THR A 178 -6.02 -5.04 -17.06
C THR A 178 -5.84 -3.67 -17.72
N ALA A 179 -6.30 -3.43 -18.94
CA ALA A 179 -6.32 -2.09 -19.54
C ALA A 179 -7.61 -1.29 -19.24
N ALA A 180 -8.66 -1.96 -18.75
CA ALA A 180 -10.02 -1.41 -18.57
C ALA A 180 -10.44 -1.19 -17.10
N GLY A 181 -9.52 -1.28 -16.14
CA GLY A 181 -9.79 -1.02 -14.71
C GLY A 181 -10.00 -2.24 -13.83
N TYR A 182 -10.15 -3.46 -14.39
CA TYR A 182 -10.45 -4.67 -13.59
C TYR A 182 -9.18 -5.52 -13.39
N TRP A 183 -8.49 -5.38 -12.25
CA TRP A 183 -7.31 -6.20 -11.93
C TRP A 183 -7.73 -7.29 -10.95
N HIS A 184 -7.84 -8.52 -11.44
CA HIS A 184 -8.29 -9.66 -10.64
C HIS A 184 -7.10 -10.44 -10.05
N THR A 185 -6.18 -9.78 -9.36
CA THR A 185 -5.12 -10.55 -8.65
C THR A 185 -5.67 -11.24 -7.41
N TYR A 186 -6.80 -10.83 -6.83
CA TYR A 186 -7.37 -11.35 -5.57
C TYR A 186 -7.31 -12.85 -5.32
N LEU A 187 -7.63 -13.68 -6.32
CA LEU A 187 -7.62 -15.13 -6.19
C LEU A 187 -6.49 -15.80 -6.98
N ASP A 188 -5.53 -15.03 -7.50
CA ASP A 188 -4.29 -15.60 -8.01
C ASP A 188 -3.39 -15.99 -6.84
N SER A 189 -3.56 -17.21 -6.36
CA SER A 189 -2.86 -17.78 -5.21
C SER A 189 -1.60 -18.55 -5.57
N ARG A 190 -1.20 -18.55 -6.86
CA ARG A 190 -0.16 -19.46 -7.38
C ARG A 190 1.23 -19.24 -6.76
N ASP A 191 1.54 -18.04 -6.31
CA ASP A 191 2.85 -17.65 -5.76
C ASP A 191 2.79 -17.20 -4.29
N ILE A 192 1.75 -17.56 -3.54
CA ILE A 192 1.60 -17.15 -2.13
C ILE A 192 2.28 -18.17 -1.22
N ASP A 193 3.30 -17.73 -0.48
CA ASP A 193 3.92 -18.50 0.60
C ASP A 193 3.11 -18.33 1.89
N LEU A 194 2.20 -19.28 2.15
CA LEU A 194 1.37 -19.25 3.36
C LEU A 194 2.16 -19.56 4.64
N GLU A 195 3.25 -20.33 4.55
CA GLU A 195 4.07 -20.70 5.71
C GLU A 195 4.81 -19.46 6.24
N ALA A 196 5.35 -18.64 5.33
CA ALA A 196 5.93 -17.34 5.68
C ALA A 196 4.92 -16.38 6.34
N LEU A 197 3.62 -16.51 6.04
CA LEU A 197 2.55 -15.65 6.55
C LEU A 197 1.93 -16.15 7.86
N VAL A 198 2.34 -17.33 8.33
CA VAL A 198 2.06 -17.87 9.68
C VAL A 198 3.32 -17.79 10.56
N THR A 199 4.45 -17.37 10.01
CA THR A 199 5.70 -17.20 10.76
C THR A 199 5.76 -15.82 11.41
N TRP A 200 5.53 -15.78 12.73
CA TRP A 200 5.44 -14.52 13.49
C TRP A 200 6.80 -14.05 14.03
N PRO A 201 7.06 -12.73 14.03
CA PRO A 201 8.27 -12.18 14.64
C PRO A 201 8.23 -12.27 16.17
N SER A 202 9.37 -12.61 16.78
CA SER A 202 9.56 -12.52 18.23
C SER A 202 9.73 -11.05 18.67
N ASP A 203 9.57 -10.78 19.96
CA ASP A 203 9.76 -9.43 20.51
C ASP A 203 11.21 -8.95 20.32
N GLU A 204 12.21 -9.82 20.47
CA GLU A 204 13.60 -9.43 20.19
C GLU A 204 13.86 -9.14 18.71
N LEU A 205 13.10 -9.76 17.81
CA LEU A 205 13.15 -9.39 16.40
C LEU A 205 12.47 -8.04 16.15
N LEU A 206 11.33 -7.77 16.80
CA LEU A 206 10.64 -6.48 16.69
C LEU A 206 11.52 -5.32 17.16
N ASP A 207 12.20 -5.47 18.30
CA ASP A 207 13.13 -4.47 18.81
C ASP A 207 14.25 -4.20 17.80
N ARG A 208 14.88 -5.27 17.27
CA ARG A 208 15.93 -5.14 16.25
C ARG A 208 15.43 -4.50 14.96
N LEU A 209 14.21 -4.79 14.52
CA LEU A 209 13.62 -4.19 13.33
C LEU A 209 13.33 -2.70 13.54
N THR A 210 12.93 -2.32 14.76
CA THR A 210 12.69 -0.93 15.15
C THR A 210 13.99 -0.14 15.12
N ASP A 211 15.04 -0.64 15.78
CA ASP A 211 16.38 -0.05 15.76
C ASP A 211 16.92 0.05 14.33
N ARG A 212 16.73 -1.01 13.53
CA ARG A 212 17.17 -1.04 12.14
C ARG A 212 16.44 -0.01 11.29
N ALA A 213 15.12 0.10 11.41
CA ALA A 213 14.32 1.07 10.68
C ALA A 213 14.79 2.50 10.96
N PHE A 214 15.05 2.82 12.23
CA PHE A 214 15.60 4.11 12.63
C PHE A 214 16.98 4.34 12.01
N ALA A 215 17.90 3.38 12.17
CA ALA A 215 19.26 3.46 11.64
C ALA A 215 19.31 3.57 10.11
N ASP A 216 18.31 3.04 9.38
CA ASP A 216 18.20 3.19 7.94
C ASP A 216 17.69 4.58 7.53
N VAL A 217 16.75 5.16 8.26
CA VAL A 217 16.15 6.46 7.93
C VAL A 217 17.11 7.63 8.20
N VAL A 218 17.92 7.55 9.25
CA VAL A 218 18.88 8.61 9.61
C VAL A 218 19.78 9.05 8.44
N PRO A 219 20.60 8.17 7.84
CA PRO A 219 21.48 8.56 6.74
C PRO A 219 20.72 8.98 5.48
N ILE A 220 19.52 8.44 5.26
CA ILE A 220 18.67 8.82 4.13
C ILE A 220 18.18 10.27 4.27
N MET A 221 17.82 10.69 5.48
CA MET A 221 17.39 12.07 5.76
C MET A 221 18.54 13.07 5.70
N GLU A 222 19.76 12.65 6.06
CA GLU A 222 20.96 13.48 5.89
C GLU A 222 21.22 13.85 4.42
N LEU A 223 20.85 13.00 3.45
CA LEU A 223 20.98 13.30 2.02
C LEU A 223 20.18 14.54 1.58
N VAL A 224 19.12 14.87 2.31
CA VAL A 224 18.29 16.06 2.07
C VAL A 224 18.57 17.17 3.10
N GLY A 225 19.63 17.03 3.91
CA GLY A 225 20.05 18.01 4.90
C GLY A 225 19.17 18.05 6.15
N ILE A 226 18.47 16.96 6.47
CA ILE A 226 17.61 16.86 7.65
C ILE A 226 18.27 15.94 8.67
N ASP A 227 18.57 16.48 9.84
CA ASP A 227 19.04 15.69 10.98
C ASP A 227 17.86 14.96 11.63
N ALA A 228 17.72 13.67 11.32
CA ALA A 228 16.67 12.83 11.86
C ALA A 228 16.81 12.59 13.38
N THR A 229 18.04 12.58 13.91
CA THR A 229 18.28 12.30 15.34
C THR A 229 17.86 13.45 16.25
N ALA A 230 17.91 14.69 15.74
CA ALA A 230 17.37 15.85 16.42
C ALA A 230 15.83 15.94 16.37
N MET A 231 15.17 15.11 15.56
CA MET A 231 13.75 15.22 15.22
C MET A 231 12.88 14.05 15.72
N LEU A 232 13.49 12.97 16.22
CA LEU A 232 12.85 11.75 16.74
C LEU A 232 13.21 11.55 18.21
#